data_AF-A0A1U2BR10-F1
#
_entry.id   AF-A0A1U2BR10-F1
#
_cell.length_a   1.000
_cell.length_b   1.000
_cell.length_c   1.000
_cell.angle_alpha   90.00
_cell.angle_beta   90.00
_cell.angle_gamma   90.00
#
_symmetry.space_group_name_H-M   'P 1'
#
loop_
_entity.id
_entity.type
_entity.pdbx_description
1 polymer ?
#
loop_
_entity_poly.entity_id
_entity_poly.type
_entity_poly.pdbx_seq_one_letter_code
_entity_poly.pdbx_strand_id
1 'polypeptide(L)'
;MPSPTRKRVSDAVMQAIADAITTIENSADMPRTKRQIEAITGRSHDAVARAFVQDRIENSSYRLNSRFEQLTANLTRGDSLNADLQGQLDRFATALFSRHLDAQSERPEVELVTRIRRGQRSE
;
A
#
# COMPACT_ATOMS: atom_id res chain seq x y z
N MET A 1 -46.13 24.81 14.29
CA MET A 1 -45.28 23.88 15.06
C MET A 1 -43.84 24.09 14.63
N PRO A 2 -42.89 24.34 15.54
CA PRO A 2 -41.48 24.41 15.13
C PRO A 2 -41.02 23.00 14.73
N SER A 3 -40.42 22.89 13.55
CA SER A 3 -39.82 21.65 13.04
C SER A 3 -38.74 21.16 14.01
N PRO A 4 -38.58 19.85 14.24
CA PRO A 4 -37.48 19.33 15.05
C PRO A 4 -36.17 19.72 14.36
N THR A 5 -35.43 20.66 14.95
CA THR A 5 -34.08 20.97 14.51
C THR A 5 -33.28 19.68 14.65
N ARG A 6 -32.91 19.08 13.51
CA ARG A 6 -32.02 17.90 13.51
C ARG A 6 -30.83 18.25 14.38
N LYS A 7 -30.59 17.42 15.41
CA LYS A 7 -29.51 17.62 16.38
C LYS A 7 -28.18 17.69 15.63
N ARG A 8 -27.69 18.92 15.42
CA ARG A 8 -26.43 19.21 14.76
C ARG A 8 -25.29 18.67 15.60
N VAL A 9 -24.29 18.13 14.93
CA VAL A 9 -23.03 17.80 15.55
C VAL A 9 -22.27 19.10 15.79
N SER A 10 -21.67 19.24 16.96
CA SER A 10 -20.90 20.45 17.31
C SER A 10 -19.66 20.58 16.44
N ASP A 11 -19.21 21.81 16.21
CA ASP A 11 -17.98 22.09 15.45
C ASP A 11 -16.74 21.39 16.04
N ALA A 12 -16.67 21.25 17.37
CA ALA A 12 -15.58 20.50 18.02
C ALA A 12 -15.50 19.03 17.57
N VAL A 13 -16.63 18.40 17.22
CA VAL A 13 -16.66 17.03 16.68
C VAL A 13 -16.28 17.04 15.20
N MET A 14 -16.75 18.03 14.44
CA MET A 14 -16.38 18.19 13.03
C MET A 14 -14.85 18.37 12.90
N GLN A 15 -14.26 19.21 13.75
CA GLN A 15 -12.83 19.43 13.84
C GLN A 15 -12.08 18.14 14.23
N ALA A 16 -12.51 17.46 15.29
CA ALA A 16 -11.86 16.21 15.74
C ALA A 16 -11.84 15.13 14.65
N ILE A 17 -12.93 15.01 13.87
CA ILE A 17 -12.99 14.08 12.73
C ILE A 17 -12.06 14.53 11.61
N ALA A 18 -11.99 15.83 11.31
CA ALA A 18 -11.05 16.37 10.33
C ALA A 18 -9.59 16.11 10.72
N ASP A 19 -9.25 16.25 11.99
CA ASP A 19 -7.90 16.00 12.53
C ASP A 19 -7.56 14.50 12.51
N ALA A 20 -8.53 13.64 12.81
CA ALA A 20 -8.37 12.19 12.69
C ALA A 20 -8.12 11.75 11.25
N ILE A 21 -8.82 12.34 10.27
CA ILE A 21 -8.55 12.07 8.84
C ILE A 21 -7.11 12.47 8.49
N THR A 22 -6.64 13.64 8.93
CA THR A 22 -5.25 14.08 8.73
C THR A 22 -4.26 13.10 9.38
N THR A 23 -4.59 12.59 10.56
CA THR A 23 -3.73 11.64 11.28
C THR A 23 -3.58 10.31 10.53
N ILE A 24 -4.69 9.79 9.99
CA ILE A 24 -4.70 8.59 9.15
C ILE A 24 -3.97 8.84 7.83
N GLU A 25 -4.10 10.04 7.25
CA GLU A 25 -3.39 10.42 6.03
C GLU A 25 -1.87 10.38 6.21
N ASN A 26 -1.37 10.85 7.35
CA ASN A 26 0.06 10.87 7.68
C ASN A 26 0.61 9.50 8.14
N SER A 27 -0.25 8.51 8.40
CA SER A 27 0.15 7.20 8.93
C SER A 27 -0.22 6.10 7.93
N ALA A 28 0.78 5.59 7.21
CA ALA A 28 0.55 4.57 6.17
C ALA A 28 -0.02 3.25 6.72
N ASP A 29 0.27 2.92 7.98
CA ASP A 29 -0.14 1.66 8.63
C ASP A 29 -1.57 1.70 9.18
N MET A 30 -2.20 2.88 9.21
CA MET A 30 -3.53 3.02 9.80
C MET A 30 -4.63 2.63 8.80
N PRO A 31 -5.62 1.81 9.23
CA PRO A 31 -6.75 1.47 8.38
C PRO A 31 -7.55 2.71 7.97
N ARG A 32 -7.74 2.92 6.66
CA ARG A 32 -8.50 4.04 6.11
C ARG A 32 -10.01 3.78 6.16
N THR A 33 -10.52 3.55 7.37
CA THR A 33 -11.94 3.20 7.62
C THR A 33 -12.60 4.16 8.60
N LYS A 34 -13.92 4.30 8.53
CA LYS A 34 -14.69 5.13 9.50
C LYS A 34 -14.56 4.63 10.94
N ARG A 35 -14.39 3.32 11.11
CA ARG A 35 -14.14 2.69 12.41
C ARG A 35 -12.81 3.14 13.02
N GLN A 36 -11.80 3.40 12.19
CA GLN A 36 -10.53 3.97 12.68
C GLN A 36 -10.69 5.42 13.15
N ILE A 37 -11.55 6.20 12.48
CA ILE A 37 -11.88 7.56 12.92
C ILE A 37 -12.56 7.53 14.30
N GLU A 38 -13.46 6.58 14.55
CA GLU A 38 -14.05 6.35 15.87
C GLU A 38 -12.99 6.05 16.93
N ALA A 39 -12.05 5.16 16.61
CA ALA A 39 -10.97 4.77 17.51
C ALA A 39 -10.03 5.94 17.87
N ILE A 40 -9.68 6.79 16.90
CA ILE A 40 -8.80 7.96 17.12
C ILE A 40 -9.52 9.06 17.89
N THR A 41 -10.77 9.35 17.52
CA THR A 41 -11.51 10.47 18.11
C THR A 41 -12.17 10.14 19.45
N GLY A 42 -12.28 8.86 19.80
CA GLY A 42 -13.03 8.38 20.96
C GLY A 42 -14.53 8.68 20.87
N ARG A 43 -15.06 8.92 19.66
CA ARG A 43 -16.47 9.28 19.43
C ARG A 43 -17.28 8.07 19.02
N SER A 44 -18.58 8.12 19.30
CA SER A 44 -19.51 7.06 18.90
C SER A 44 -19.70 7.04 17.39
N HIS A 45 -20.01 5.84 16.87
CA HIS A 45 -20.38 5.64 15.47
C HIS A 45 -21.48 6.60 15.00
N ASP A 46 -22.52 6.81 15.81
CA ASP A 46 -23.62 7.75 15.49
C ASP A 46 -23.12 9.20 15.34
N ALA A 47 -22.19 9.65 16.19
CA ALA A 47 -21.63 10.99 16.09
C ALA A 47 -20.83 11.18 14.78
N VAL A 48 -20.02 10.18 14.42
CA VAL A 48 -19.26 10.18 13.17
C VAL A 48 -20.20 10.14 11.96
N ALA A 49 -21.19 9.24 11.96
CA ALA A 49 -22.17 9.12 10.87
C ALA A 49 -22.94 10.44 10.66
N ARG A 50 -23.39 11.08 11.74
CA ARG A 50 -24.08 12.37 11.67
C ARG A 50 -23.17 13.48 11.14
N ALA A 51 -21.90 13.50 11.51
CA ALA A 51 -20.95 14.50 11.02
C ALA A 51 -20.78 14.40 9.50
N PHE A 52 -20.63 13.19 8.96
CA PHE A 52 -20.58 12.97 7.51
C PHE A 52 -21.88 13.37 6.80
N VAL A 53 -23.04 13.06 7.39
CA VAL A 53 -24.34 13.47 6.85
C VAL A 53 -24.50 15.00 6.88
N GLN A 54 -24.08 15.64 7.96
CA GLN A 54 -24.14 17.09 8.11
C GLN A 54 -23.19 17.79 7.14
N ASP A 55 -21.96 17.32 6.99
CA ASP A 55 -20.99 17.82 6.01
C ASP A 55 -21.56 17.81 4.59
N ARG A 56 -22.27 16.74 4.21
CA ARG A 56 -22.91 16.61 2.89
C ARG A 56 -24.06 17.60 2.69
N ILE A 57 -24.87 17.84 3.72
CA ILE A 57 -26.07 18.69 3.63
C ILE A 57 -25.70 20.18 3.74
N GLU A 58 -24.77 20.51 4.63
CA GLU A 58 -24.43 21.89 4.97
C GLU A 58 -23.19 22.40 4.21
N ASN A 59 -22.58 21.57 3.36
CA ASN A 59 -21.36 21.88 2.60
C ASN A 59 -20.31 22.52 3.51
N SER A 60 -19.98 21.81 4.59
CA SER A 60 -19.12 22.33 5.65
C SER A 60 -17.71 22.62 5.14
N SER A 61 -17.04 23.61 5.73
CA SER A 61 -15.65 23.98 5.39
C SER A 61 -14.66 22.82 5.59
N TYR A 62 -15.00 21.86 6.45
CA TYR A 62 -14.20 20.67 6.74
C TYR A 62 -14.14 19.65 5.60
N ARG A 63 -15.14 19.63 4.70
CA ARG A 63 -15.22 18.73 3.54
C ARG A 63 -14.91 17.27 3.87
N LEU A 64 -15.47 16.77 4.96
CA LEU A 64 -15.16 15.46 5.53
C LEU A 64 -15.38 14.33 4.52
N ASN A 65 -16.46 14.38 3.74
CA ASN A 65 -16.75 13.38 2.72
C ASN A 65 -15.66 13.35 1.63
N SER A 66 -15.32 14.51 1.05
CA SER A 66 -14.30 14.58 0.00
C SER A 66 -12.91 14.15 0.50
N ARG A 67 -12.53 14.55 1.72
CA ARG A 67 -11.25 14.14 2.31
C ARG A 67 -11.20 12.63 2.56
N PHE A 68 -12.29 12.05 3.05
CA PHE A 68 -12.37 10.61 3.27
C PHE A 68 -12.35 9.81 1.95
N GLU A 69 -13.05 10.29 0.92
CA GLU A 69 -13.01 9.70 -0.43
C GLU A 69 -11.59 9.73 -1.00
N GLN A 70 -10.89 10.86 -0.92
CA GLN A 70 -9.49 10.99 -1.36
C GLN A 70 -8.57 10.05 -0.60
N LEU A 71 -8.74 9.95 0.72
CA LEU A 71 -7.98 9.03 1.57
C LEU A 71 -8.14 7.58 1.07
N THR A 72 -9.37 7.15 0.79
CA THR A 72 -9.63 5.80 0.27
C THR A 72 -9.15 5.60 -1.16
N ALA A 73 -9.26 6.60 -2.04
CA ALA A 73 -8.77 6.52 -3.41
C ALA A 73 -7.24 6.37 -3.46
N ASN A 74 -6.53 7.04 -2.54
CA ASN A 74 -5.08 6.91 -2.40
C ASN A 74 -4.66 5.51 -1.93
N LEU A 75 -5.50 4.82 -1.15
CA LEU A 75 -5.25 3.41 -0.78
C LEU A 75 -5.25 2.52 -2.03
N THR A 76 -6.28 2.62 -2.86
CA THR A 76 -6.40 1.82 -4.09
C THR A 76 -5.27 2.12 -5.06
N ARG A 77 -4.87 3.40 -5.20
CA ARG A 77 -3.73 3.79 -6.04
C ARG A 77 -2.40 3.24 -5.51
N GLY A 78 -2.18 3.32 -4.19
CA GLY A 78 -0.98 2.78 -3.56
C GLY A 78 -0.85 1.26 -3.75
N ASP A 79 -1.96 0.54 -3.70
CA ASP A 79 -1.98 -0.92 -3.91
C ASP A 79 -1.60 -1.28 -5.35
N SER A 80 -2.13 -0.55 -6.34
CA SER A 80 -1.74 -0.73 -7.75
C SER A 80 -0.27 -0.42 -8.02
N LEU A 81 0.28 0.64 -7.42
CA LEU A 81 1.70 0.99 -7.56
C LEU A 81 2.61 -0.07 -6.92
N ASN A 82 2.23 -0.63 -5.78
CA ASN A 82 2.97 -1.71 -5.13
C ASN A 82 2.94 -3.00 -5.96
N ALA A 83 1.79 -3.37 -6.53
CA ALA A 83 1.67 -4.53 -7.40
C ALA A 83 2.55 -4.40 -8.66
N ASP A 84 2.61 -3.21 -9.27
CA ASP A 84 3.47 -2.94 -10.41
C ASP A 84 4.96 -3.06 -10.06
N LEU A 85 5.36 -2.51 -8.91
CA LEU A 85 6.74 -2.59 -8.40
C LEU A 85 7.14 -4.05 -8.10
N GLN A 86 6.24 -4.83 -7.49
CA GLN A 86 6.47 -6.25 -7.26
C GLN A 86 6.62 -7.02 -8.58
N GLY A 87 5.78 -6.74 -9.59
CA GLY A 87 5.91 -7.34 -10.92
C GLY A 87 7.18 -6.94 -11.67
N GLN A 88 7.76 -5.77 -11.39
CA GLN A 88 9.07 -5.38 -11.91
C GLN A 88 10.20 -6.12 -11.21
N LEU A 89 10.15 -6.25 -9.88
CA LEU A 89 11.15 -6.99 -9.11
C LEU A 89 11.18 -8.48 -9.48
N ASP A 90 10.02 -9.10 -9.70
CA ASP A 90 9.93 -10.50 -10.08
C ASP A 90 10.54 -10.77 -11.47
N ARG A 91 10.26 -9.88 -12.44
CA ARG A 91 10.88 -9.92 -13.77
C ARG A 91 12.39 -9.68 -13.73
N PHE A 92 12.83 -8.77 -12.89
CA PHE A 92 14.26 -8.49 -12.70
C PHE A 92 14.99 -9.67 -12.05
N ALA A 93 14.42 -10.27 -11.01
CA ALA A 93 14.94 -11.48 -10.39
C ALA A 93 15.03 -12.62 -11.40
N THR A 94 13.97 -12.85 -12.17
CA THR A 94 13.94 -13.87 -13.24
C THR A 94 15.05 -13.63 -14.26
N ALA A 95 15.22 -12.41 -14.76
CA ALA A 95 16.27 -12.07 -15.72
C ALA A 95 17.69 -12.28 -15.16
N LEU A 96 17.91 -11.92 -13.89
CA LEU A 96 19.17 -12.17 -13.19
C LEU A 96 19.48 -13.67 -13.07
N PHE A 97 18.49 -14.48 -12.70
CA PHE A 97 18.64 -15.94 -12.59
C PHE A 97 18.89 -16.58 -13.96
N SER A 98 18.16 -16.22 -15.00
CA SER A 98 18.39 -16.72 -16.36
C SER A 98 19.81 -16.42 -16.84
N ARG A 99 20.27 -15.17 -16.66
CA ARG A 99 21.65 -14.78 -17.01
C ARG A 99 22.70 -15.56 -16.22
N HIS A 100 22.42 -15.87 -14.95
CA HIS A 100 23.34 -16.68 -14.15
C HIS A 100 23.41 -18.14 -14.63
N LEU A 101 22.29 -18.71 -15.07
CA LEU A 101 22.25 -20.07 -15.64
C LEU A 101 22.94 -20.15 -17.00
N ASP A 102 22.80 -19.13 -17.85
CA ASP A 102 23.54 -19.03 -19.11
C ASP A 102 25.05 -18.96 -18.85
N ALA A 103 25.48 -18.18 -17.86
CA ALA A 103 26.88 -18.08 -17.46
C ALA A 103 27.45 -19.38 -16.85
N GLN A 104 26.60 -20.27 -16.30
CA GLN A 104 27.03 -21.60 -15.82
C GLN A 104 27.08 -22.65 -16.95
N SER A 105 26.36 -22.41 -18.06
CA SER A 105 26.36 -23.30 -19.22
C SER A 105 27.60 -23.10 -20.11
N GLU A 106 28.26 -21.93 -20.04
CA GLU A 106 29.53 -21.66 -20.71
C GLU A 106 30.76 -22.13 -19.90
N ARG A 107 30.75 -23.35 -19.36
CA ARG A 107 32.01 -23.98 -18.94
C ARG A 107 32.76 -24.40 -20.20
N PRO A 108 33.98 -23.90 -20.49
CA PRO A 108 34.80 -24.49 -21.53
C PRO A 108 35.04 -25.95 -21.12
N GLU A 109 34.72 -26.90 -22.00
CA GLU A 109 35.18 -28.27 -21.85
C GLU A 109 36.69 -28.21 -21.63
N VAL A 110 37.13 -28.51 -20.40
CA VAL A 110 38.54 -28.73 -20.14
C VAL A 110 38.80 -30.11 -20.73
N GLU A 111 39.19 -30.12 -22.00
CA GLU A 111 39.65 -31.29 -22.74
C GLU A 111 40.70 -32.00 -21.87
N LEU A 112 40.30 -33.10 -21.23
CA LEU A 112 41.15 -33.95 -20.41
C LEU A 112 42.10 -34.72 -21.35
N VAL A 113 43.07 -34.01 -21.93
CA VAL A 113 44.16 -34.60 -22.70
C VAL A 113 45.19 -35.15 -21.71
N THR A 114 44.90 -36.32 -21.13
CA THR A 114 45.91 -37.13 -20.45
C THR A 114 46.85 -37.73 -21.49
N ARG A 115 47.87 -36.96 -21.91
CA ARG A 115 49.05 -37.47 -22.63
C ARG A 115 49.87 -38.35 -21.69
N ILE A 116 49.55 -39.64 -21.61
CA ILE A 116 50.45 -40.63 -21.02
C ILE A 116 51.56 -40.89 -22.04
N ARG A 117 52.76 -40.37 -21.74
CA ARG A 117 53.99 -40.62 -22.51
C ARG A 117 54.34 -42.11 -22.47
N ARG A 118 54.14 -42.75 -23.62
CA ARG A 118 55.04 -43.72 -24.28
C ARG A 118 56.33 -44.02 -23.49
N GLY A 119 56.34 -45.12 -22.75
CA GLY A 119 57.56 -45.77 -22.29
C GLY A 119 57.77 -47.03 -23.12
N GLN A 120 58.83 -47.03 -23.93
CA GLN A 120 59.51 -48.23 -24.41
C GLN A 120 59.84 -49.11 -23.19
N ARG A 121 59.87 -50.43 -23.26
CA ARG A 121 60.96 -51.18 -23.90
C ARG A 121 60.66 -52.68 -23.79
N SER A 122 60.89 -53.38 -24.88
CA SER A 122 60.99 -54.83 -24.99
C SER A 122 62.18 -55.37 -24.20
N GLU A 123 62.02 -56.53 -23.56
CA GLU A 123 62.83 -57.75 -23.66
C GLU A 123 62.33 -58.80 -22.65
#